data_AF-A0AAD7QMV9-F1
#
_entry.id   AF-A0AAD7QMV9-F1
#
_cell.length_a   1.000
_cell.length_b   1.000
_cell.length_c   1.000
_cell.angle_alpha   90.00
_cell.angle_beta   90.00
_cell.angle_gamma   90.00
#
_symmetry.space_group_name_H-M   'P 1'
#
loop_
_entity.id
_entity.type
_entity.pdbx_description
1 polymer ?
#
loop_
_entity_poly.entity_id
_entity_poly.type
_entity_poly.pdbx_seq_one_letter_code
_entity_poly.pdbx_strand_id
1 'polypeptide(L)'
;MMCIECAHPVTSLYTEYSSNNIRLTACPNCNKFADKYIEHDSVIIFIDLVLIKPQVYRHLAFNRLSISPHLHSNVRRIFVLITLFDVYLTWARVEKEALRGGSGATEVDKRILQFPVLGQYLFFLVYCLTETIVTHLVLRLFSRFVVNQDSTQARPYEPNTVTIALLISSATKLFPMLMIIWSYDIPAAAKAVGWAVNVSTMEALNIVLMCGRTNACVLTFIAVIARRAVVRLLVWLWVGHEGVGVIRDEWHAVRAILGKLWTEALYYR
;
A
#
# COMPACT_ATOMS: atom_id res chain seq x y z
N MET A 1 11.33 10.95 -18.89
CA MET A 1 11.73 9.63 -18.38
C MET A 1 12.75 9.84 -17.26
N MET A 2 12.96 8.85 -16.39
CA MET A 2 13.77 9.02 -15.17
C MET A 2 14.76 7.88 -14.99
N CYS A 3 15.95 8.18 -14.45
CA CYS A 3 16.89 7.15 -14.03
C CYS A 3 16.35 6.39 -12.79
N ILE A 4 16.35 5.06 -12.83
CA ILE A 4 15.87 4.22 -11.72
C ILE A 4 16.81 4.26 -10.50
N GLU A 5 18.07 4.68 -10.66
CA GLU A 5 19.08 4.68 -9.59
C GLU A 5 19.10 6.00 -8.81
N CYS A 6 19.20 7.14 -9.51
CA CYS A 6 19.32 8.45 -8.88
C CYS A 6 18.11 9.37 -9.10
N ALA A 7 17.10 8.94 -9.86
CA ALA A 7 15.96 9.76 -10.27
C ALA A 7 16.35 11.12 -10.87
N HIS A 8 17.49 11.17 -11.57
CA HIS A 8 17.80 12.28 -12.45
C HIS A 8 16.98 12.13 -13.75
N PRO A 9 16.43 13.23 -14.31
CA PRO A 9 15.76 13.20 -15.60
C PRO A 9 16.73 12.77 -16.70
N VAL A 10 16.27 11.91 -17.61
CA VAL A 10 17.05 11.45 -18.77
C VAL A 10 16.22 11.64 -20.03
N THR A 11 16.88 12.03 -21.13
CA THR A 11 16.26 12.29 -22.44
C THR A 11 15.74 11.02 -23.10
N SER A 12 16.54 9.95 -23.14
CA SER A 12 16.16 8.63 -23.65
C SER A 12 16.69 7.53 -22.73
N LEU A 13 15.90 6.48 -22.50
CA LEU A 13 16.32 5.34 -21.67
C LEU A 13 17.19 4.33 -22.44
N TYR A 14 17.00 4.26 -23.74
CA TYR A 14 17.77 3.42 -24.66
C TYR A 14 17.88 4.11 -26.01
N THR A 15 18.87 3.70 -26.78
CA THR A 15 19.03 4.03 -28.21
C THR A 15 18.85 2.75 -29.01
N GLU A 16 17.92 2.77 -29.97
CA GLU A 16 17.69 1.67 -30.90
C GLU A 16 18.59 1.83 -32.13
N TYR A 17 19.44 0.83 -32.39
CA TYR A 17 20.30 0.79 -33.57
C TYR A 17 19.70 -0.06 -34.69
N SER A 18 18.94 -1.10 -34.33
CA SER A 18 18.15 -1.93 -35.24
C SER A 18 16.96 -2.53 -34.49
N SER A 19 16.02 -3.12 -35.22
CA SER A 19 14.74 -3.65 -34.67
C SER A 19 14.88 -4.64 -33.50
N ASN A 20 16.06 -5.21 -33.28
CA ASN A 20 16.36 -6.12 -32.16
C ASN A 20 17.63 -5.73 -31.39
N ASN A 21 18.24 -4.59 -31.69
CA ASN A 21 19.45 -4.12 -31.04
C ASN A 21 19.19 -2.77 -30.39
N ILE A 22 18.93 -2.83 -29.09
CA ILE A 22 18.84 -1.67 -28.22
C ILE A 22 20.10 -1.58 -27.36
N ARG A 23 20.53 -0.36 -27.09
CA ARG A 23 21.60 -0.08 -26.12
C ARG A 23 21.05 0.82 -25.04
N LEU A 24 21.21 0.41 -23.79
CA LEU A 24 20.79 1.20 -22.64
C LEU A 24 21.61 2.49 -22.51
N THR A 25 20.93 3.61 -22.25
CA THR A 25 21.57 4.91 -22.02
C THR A 25 22.15 4.95 -20.61
N ALA A 26 23.38 5.48 -20.46
CA ALA A 26 23.96 5.76 -19.15
C ALA A 26 23.46 7.11 -18.61
N CYS A 27 23.14 7.17 -17.32
CA CYS A 27 22.71 8.41 -16.67
C CYS A 27 23.89 9.39 -16.52
N PRO A 28 23.75 10.67 -16.90
CA PRO A 28 24.83 11.65 -16.80
C PRO A 28 25.23 12.00 -15.36
N ASN A 29 24.34 11.76 -14.40
CA ASN A 29 24.58 12.11 -12.99
C ASN A 29 25.28 10.97 -12.22
N CYS A 30 24.82 9.72 -12.38
CA CYS A 30 25.36 8.58 -11.61
C CYS A 30 26.20 7.59 -12.43
N ASN A 31 26.32 7.78 -13.74
CA ASN A 31 27.04 6.93 -14.69
C ASN A 31 26.63 5.44 -14.70
N LYS A 32 25.48 5.10 -14.09
CA LYS A 32 24.84 3.78 -14.19
C LYS A 32 23.84 3.76 -15.34
N PHE A 33 23.46 2.57 -15.82
CA PHE A 33 22.39 2.42 -16.79
C PHE A 33 21.08 3.05 -16.26
N ALA A 34 20.45 3.89 -17.09
CA ALA A 34 19.31 4.69 -16.70
C ALA A 34 18.11 3.82 -16.29
N ASP A 35 17.88 2.72 -17.02
CA ASP A 35 16.85 1.74 -16.68
C ASP A 35 17.19 0.35 -17.23
N LYS A 36 17.63 -0.55 -16.34
CA LYS A 36 17.96 -1.94 -16.70
C LYS A 36 16.73 -2.84 -16.93
N TYR A 37 15.56 -2.46 -16.41
CA TYR A 37 14.37 -3.33 -16.45
C TYR A 37 13.71 -3.38 -17.83
N ILE A 38 14.18 -2.57 -18.77
CA ILE A 38 13.72 -2.60 -20.17
C ILE A 38 14.06 -3.94 -20.83
N GLU A 39 15.21 -4.53 -20.49
CA GLU A 39 15.66 -5.83 -21.02
C GLU A 39 15.18 -7.02 -20.17
N HIS A 40 14.66 -6.77 -18.97
CA HIS A 40 14.27 -7.84 -18.05
C HIS A 40 12.86 -8.36 -18.34
N ASP A 41 12.71 -9.68 -18.24
CA ASP A 41 11.41 -10.33 -18.32
C ASP A 41 10.50 -9.94 -17.15
N SER A 42 9.18 -10.04 -17.40
CA SER A 42 8.14 -9.68 -16.42
C SER A 42 8.25 -10.46 -15.11
N VAL A 43 8.83 -11.68 -15.11
CA VAL A 43 9.06 -12.50 -13.90
C VAL A 43 10.09 -11.85 -12.98
N ILE A 44 11.20 -11.35 -13.54
CA ILE A 44 12.25 -10.70 -12.75
C ILE A 44 11.72 -9.39 -12.18
N ILE A 45 10.99 -8.62 -13.00
CA ILE A 45 10.29 -7.40 -12.56
C ILE A 45 9.35 -7.73 -11.40
N PHE A 46 8.57 -8.81 -11.49
CA PHE A 46 7.65 -9.23 -10.44
C PHE A 46 8.37 -9.59 -9.14
N ILE A 47 9.45 -10.38 -9.19
CA ILE A 47 10.23 -10.76 -8.00
C ILE A 47 10.79 -9.51 -7.31
N ASP A 48 11.40 -8.60 -8.09
CA ASP A 48 11.95 -7.37 -7.55
C ASP A 48 10.86 -6.44 -6.96
N LEU A 49 9.63 -6.52 -7.50
CA LEU A 49 8.48 -5.76 -7.01
C LEU A 49 8.02 -6.29 -5.65
N VAL A 50 7.94 -7.61 -5.50
CA VAL A 50 7.63 -8.30 -4.25
C VAL A 50 8.69 -8.00 -3.19
N LEU A 51 9.96 -7.89 -3.59
CA LEU A 51 11.07 -7.50 -2.71
C LEU A 51 11.11 -6.01 -2.37
N ILE A 52 10.14 -5.21 -2.85
CA ILE A 52 10.06 -3.77 -2.61
C ILE A 52 11.36 -3.06 -3.03
N LYS A 53 11.99 -3.51 -4.12
CA LYS A 53 13.22 -2.87 -4.61
C LYS A 53 12.90 -1.48 -5.15
N PRO A 54 13.65 -0.44 -4.76
CA PRO A 54 13.37 0.93 -5.18
C PRO A 54 13.42 1.11 -6.71
N GLN A 55 14.29 0.37 -7.39
CA GLN A 55 14.52 0.54 -8.82
C GLN A 55 13.30 0.13 -9.66
N VAL A 56 12.64 -0.98 -9.34
CA VAL A 56 11.48 -1.46 -10.10
C VAL A 56 10.25 -0.59 -9.88
N TYR A 57 10.09 -0.02 -8.67
CA TYR A 57 9.03 0.95 -8.37
C TYR A 57 9.18 2.19 -9.25
N ARG A 58 10.41 2.70 -9.42
CA ARG A 58 10.71 3.84 -10.30
C ARG A 58 10.52 3.49 -11.78
N HIS A 59 10.94 2.30 -12.20
CA HIS A 59 10.69 1.80 -13.56
C HIS A 59 9.18 1.77 -13.89
N LEU A 60 8.37 1.13 -13.03
CA LEU A 60 6.92 1.05 -13.24
C LEU A 60 6.27 2.43 -13.19
N ALA A 61 6.56 3.23 -12.16
CA ALA A 61 5.90 4.51 -11.94
C ALA A 61 6.25 5.57 -13.00
N PHE A 62 7.52 5.64 -13.42
CA PHE A 62 8.01 6.74 -14.27
C PHE A 62 8.24 6.35 -15.73
N ASN A 63 8.65 5.11 -16.00
CA ASN A 63 9.12 4.71 -17.32
C ASN A 63 8.14 3.79 -18.08
N ARG A 64 7.21 3.12 -17.39
CA ARG A 64 6.18 2.27 -18.01
C ARG A 64 4.77 2.84 -17.91
N LEU A 65 4.25 2.99 -16.69
CA LEU A 65 2.82 3.28 -16.46
C LEU A 65 2.43 4.72 -16.77
N SER A 66 3.39 5.65 -16.77
CA SER A 66 3.15 7.02 -17.22
C SER A 66 2.97 7.15 -18.73
N ILE A 67 3.40 6.15 -19.51
CA ILE A 67 3.56 6.27 -20.97
C ILE A 67 2.60 5.33 -21.72
N SER A 68 2.28 4.16 -21.16
CA SER A 68 1.53 3.11 -21.88
C SER A 68 0.03 3.06 -21.54
N PRO A 69 -0.87 3.47 -22.46
CA PRO A 69 -2.31 3.45 -22.21
C PRO A 69 -2.90 2.03 -22.10
N HIS A 70 -2.35 1.06 -22.84
CA HIS A 70 -2.80 -0.35 -22.76
C HIS A 70 -2.54 -0.95 -21.38
N LEU A 71 -1.45 -0.54 -20.73
CA LEU A 71 -1.11 -1.01 -19.39
C LEU A 71 -2.14 -0.53 -18.36
N HIS A 72 -2.77 0.63 -18.55
CA HIS A 72 -3.87 1.09 -17.67
C HIS A 72 -5.06 0.11 -17.64
N SER A 73 -5.36 -0.57 -18.74
CA SER A 73 -6.45 -1.56 -18.76
C SER A 73 -6.11 -2.79 -17.92
N ASN A 74 -4.89 -3.32 -18.07
CA ASN A 74 -4.43 -4.47 -17.29
C ASN A 74 -4.27 -4.11 -15.81
N VAL A 75 -3.78 -2.92 -15.50
CA VAL A 75 -3.68 -2.40 -14.13
C VAL A 75 -5.06 -2.28 -13.48
N ARG A 76 -6.06 -1.80 -14.22
CA ARG A 76 -7.45 -1.76 -13.73
C ARG A 76 -7.98 -3.16 -13.41
N ARG A 77 -7.70 -4.16 -14.26
CA ARG A 77 -8.07 -5.57 -13.99
C ARG A 77 -7.40 -6.10 -12.72
N ILE A 78 -6.09 -5.83 -12.56
CA ILE A 78 -5.33 -6.21 -11.36
C ILE A 78 -5.88 -5.52 -10.12
N PHE A 79 -6.22 -4.24 -10.21
CA PHE A 79 -6.81 -3.50 -9.09
C PHE A 79 -8.17 -4.07 -8.65
N VAL A 80 -9.04 -4.42 -9.62
CA VAL A 80 -10.31 -5.10 -9.33
C VAL A 80 -10.04 -6.44 -8.64
N LEU A 81 -9.09 -7.23 -9.15
CA LEU A 81 -8.71 -8.51 -8.56
C LEU A 81 -8.20 -8.36 -7.12
N ILE A 82 -7.28 -7.42 -6.87
CA ILE A 82 -6.75 -7.13 -5.52
C ILE A 82 -7.89 -6.71 -4.58
N THR A 83 -8.82 -5.88 -5.05
CA THR A 83 -9.96 -5.43 -4.24
C THR A 83 -10.89 -6.59 -3.89
N LEU A 84 -11.21 -7.48 -4.84
CA LEU A 84 -12.05 -8.65 -4.58
C LEU A 84 -11.40 -9.61 -3.58
N PHE A 85 -10.09 -9.85 -3.70
CA PHE A 85 -9.35 -10.63 -2.70
C PHE A 85 -9.33 -9.94 -1.34
N ASP A 86 -9.12 -8.62 -1.27
CA ASP A 86 -9.13 -7.88 -0.01
C ASP A 86 -10.49 -7.99 0.70
N VAL A 87 -11.59 -7.92 -0.06
CA VAL A 87 -12.96 -8.16 0.44
C VAL A 87 -13.08 -9.56 1.02
N TYR A 88 -12.66 -10.58 0.27
CA TYR A 88 -12.70 -11.97 0.73
C TYR A 88 -11.86 -12.19 1.99
N LEU A 89 -10.62 -11.71 2.01
CA LEU A 89 -9.70 -11.87 3.14
C LEU A 89 -10.21 -11.14 4.39
N THR A 90 -10.85 -9.98 4.22
CA THR A 90 -11.45 -9.23 5.33
C THR A 90 -12.67 -9.95 5.90
N TRP A 91 -13.57 -10.44 5.03
CA TRP A 91 -14.71 -11.25 5.45
C TRP A 91 -14.28 -12.54 6.16
N ALA A 92 -13.37 -13.31 5.56
CA ALA A 92 -12.89 -14.58 6.10
C ALA A 92 -12.17 -14.40 7.45
N ARG A 93 -11.49 -13.26 7.66
CA ARG A 93 -10.90 -12.93 8.96
C ARG A 93 -11.96 -12.73 10.03
N VAL A 94 -13.00 -11.93 9.73
CA VAL A 94 -14.10 -11.66 10.66
C VAL A 94 -14.87 -12.94 11.00
N GLU A 95 -15.15 -13.78 10.00
CA GLU A 95 -15.80 -15.08 10.21
C GLU A 95 -14.96 -16.00 11.11
N LYS A 96 -13.65 -16.12 10.84
CA LYS A 96 -12.73 -16.93 11.65
C LYS A 96 -12.63 -16.41 13.08
N GLU A 97 -12.65 -15.10 13.30
CA GLU A 97 -12.64 -14.49 14.63
C GLU A 97 -13.96 -14.75 15.38
N ALA A 98 -15.10 -14.63 14.70
CA ALA A 98 -16.42 -14.93 15.25
C ALA A 98 -16.58 -16.40 15.68
N LEU A 99 -16.09 -17.34 14.86
CA LEU A 99 -16.14 -18.78 15.16
C LEU A 99 -15.25 -19.19 16.33
N ARG A 100 -14.10 -18.52 16.52
CA ARG A 100 -13.17 -18.85 17.61
C ARG A 100 -13.69 -18.47 18.99
N GLY A 101 -14.79 -17.73 19.10
CA GLY A 101 -15.49 -17.44 20.36
C GLY A 101 -14.66 -16.71 21.41
N GLY A 102 -13.45 -16.25 21.08
CA GLY A 102 -12.57 -15.53 21.99
C GLY A 102 -13.04 -14.09 22.19
N SER A 103 -12.50 -13.42 23.20
CA SER A 103 -12.73 -12.00 23.56
C SER A 103 -12.37 -10.97 22.46
N GLY A 104 -12.11 -11.41 21.23
CA GLY A 104 -11.83 -10.58 20.06
C GLY A 104 -13.01 -10.41 19.10
N ALA A 105 -14.01 -11.30 19.12
CA ALA A 105 -15.20 -11.16 18.26
C ALA A 105 -16.15 -10.13 18.89
N THR A 106 -16.32 -8.99 18.22
CA THR A 106 -17.23 -7.96 18.70
C THR A 106 -18.68 -8.36 18.41
N GLU A 107 -19.64 -7.83 19.19
CA GLU A 107 -21.07 -8.04 18.92
C GLU A 107 -21.49 -7.55 17.52
N VAL A 108 -20.71 -6.62 16.96
CA VAL A 108 -20.91 -6.11 15.60
C VAL A 108 -20.49 -7.12 14.55
N ASP A 109 -19.37 -7.82 14.75
CA ASP A 109 -18.93 -8.90 13.84
C ASP A 109 -20.01 -9.98 13.74
N LYS A 110 -20.59 -10.37 14.88
CA LYS A 110 -21.71 -11.31 14.94
C LYS A 110 -22.95 -10.77 14.22
N ARG A 111 -23.30 -9.50 14.41
CA ARG A 111 -24.44 -8.87 13.74
C ARG A 111 -24.25 -8.79 12.22
N ILE A 112 -23.04 -8.47 11.75
CA ILE A 112 -22.73 -8.45 10.32
C ILE A 112 -22.93 -9.84 9.72
N LEU A 113 -22.50 -10.90 10.41
CA LEU A 113 -22.66 -12.28 9.97
C LEU A 113 -24.12 -12.80 10.02
N GLN A 114 -25.04 -12.08 10.67
CA GLN A 114 -26.48 -12.40 10.65
C GLN A 114 -27.19 -11.91 9.38
N PHE A 115 -26.58 -10.99 8.62
CA PHE A 115 -27.16 -10.52 7.36
C PHE A 115 -27.20 -11.61 6.29
N PRO A 116 -28.10 -11.51 5.28
CA PRO A 116 -28.05 -12.39 4.12
C PRO A 116 -26.68 -12.30 3.45
N VAL A 117 -26.23 -13.41 2.85
CA VAL A 117 -24.88 -13.55 2.27
C VAL A 117 -24.53 -12.39 1.33
N LEU A 118 -25.46 -11.95 0.48
CA LEU A 118 -25.25 -10.80 -0.41
C LEU A 118 -25.00 -9.49 0.36
N GLY A 119 -25.73 -9.27 1.46
CA GLY A 119 -25.57 -8.10 2.32
C GLY A 119 -24.20 -8.07 3.01
N GLN A 120 -23.69 -9.23 3.43
CA GLN A 120 -22.35 -9.35 4.00
C GLN A 120 -21.27 -8.91 2.99
N TYR A 121 -21.29 -9.49 1.79
CA TYR A 121 -20.29 -9.16 0.77
C TYR A 121 -20.38 -7.71 0.29
N LEU A 122 -21.59 -7.14 0.16
CA LEU A 122 -21.76 -5.73 -0.18
C LEU A 122 -21.19 -4.80 0.90
N PHE A 123 -21.38 -5.14 2.18
CA PHE A 123 -20.79 -4.38 3.28
C PHE A 123 -19.25 -4.40 3.22
N PHE A 124 -18.64 -5.57 3.08
CA PHE A 124 -17.18 -5.67 2.99
C PHE A 124 -16.63 -5.02 1.71
N LEU A 125 -17.37 -5.05 0.60
CA LEU A 125 -17.02 -4.33 -0.62
C LEU A 125 -16.98 -2.81 -0.38
N VAL A 126 -18.03 -2.24 0.20
CA VAL A 126 -18.09 -0.82 0.53
C VAL A 126 -16.97 -0.44 1.51
N TYR A 127 -16.71 -1.29 2.51
CA TYR A 127 -15.62 -1.11 3.47
C TYR A 127 -14.25 -1.01 2.77
N CYS A 128 -13.89 -2.01 1.95
CA CYS A 128 -12.59 -2.06 1.26
C CYS A 128 -12.43 -0.94 0.22
N LEU A 129 -13.51 -0.59 -0.50
CA LEU A 129 -13.51 0.53 -1.44
C LEU A 129 -13.30 1.86 -0.71
N THR A 130 -14.02 2.08 0.39
CA THR A 130 -13.87 3.30 1.22
C THR A 130 -12.46 3.44 1.75
N GLU A 131 -11.88 2.36 2.30
CA GLU A 131 -10.50 2.39 2.79
C GLU A 131 -9.52 2.78 1.68
N THR A 132 -9.69 2.21 0.49
CA THR A 132 -8.81 2.45 -0.66
C THR A 132 -8.98 3.87 -1.19
N ILE A 133 -10.22 4.33 -1.38
CA ILE A 133 -10.52 5.68 -1.87
C ILE A 133 -9.97 6.73 -0.91
N VAL A 134 -10.22 6.61 0.39
CA VAL A 134 -9.72 7.57 1.39
C VAL A 134 -8.19 7.59 1.41
N THR A 135 -7.55 6.42 1.37
CA THR A 135 -6.08 6.33 1.33
C THR A 135 -5.51 7.05 0.11
N HIS A 136 -6.08 6.83 -1.08
CA HIS A 136 -5.66 7.49 -2.31
C HIS A 136 -5.91 9.00 -2.29
N LEU A 137 -7.08 9.44 -1.82
CA LEU A 137 -7.43 10.87 -1.75
C LEU A 137 -6.51 11.62 -0.78
N VAL A 138 -6.34 11.10 0.44
CA VAL A 138 -5.49 11.71 1.45
C VAL A 138 -4.05 11.79 0.95
N LEU A 139 -3.49 10.68 0.46
CA LEU A 139 -2.10 10.70 0.01
C LEU A 139 -1.88 11.62 -1.19
N ARG A 140 -2.81 11.69 -2.16
CA ARG A 140 -2.70 12.61 -3.31
C ARG A 140 -2.81 14.09 -2.93
N LEU A 141 -3.61 14.41 -1.92
CA LEU A 141 -3.78 15.78 -1.43
C LEU A 141 -2.56 16.18 -0.59
N PHE A 142 -2.18 15.35 0.39
CA PHE A 142 -1.10 15.68 1.32
C PHE A 142 0.29 15.58 0.72
N SER A 143 0.53 14.71 -0.27
CA SER A 143 1.82 14.65 -0.95
C SER A 143 2.18 15.94 -1.69
N ARG A 144 1.18 16.75 -2.09
CA ARG A 144 1.42 18.06 -2.73
C ARG A 144 2.16 19.03 -1.81
N PHE A 145 1.86 18.98 -0.51
CA PHE A 145 2.47 19.86 0.48
C PHE A 145 3.89 19.43 0.87
N VAL A 146 4.22 18.16 0.66
CA VAL A 146 5.53 17.59 1.02
C VAL A 146 6.54 17.70 -0.11
N VAL A 147 6.08 17.66 -1.37
CA VAL A 147 6.97 17.86 -2.52
C VAL A 147 7.32 19.34 -2.60
N ASN A 148 8.48 19.69 -2.05
CA ASN A 148 8.98 21.05 -2.05
C ASN A 148 9.33 21.46 -3.49
N GLN A 149 8.58 22.41 -4.05
CA GLN A 149 8.72 22.85 -5.45
C GLN A 149 9.97 23.71 -5.71
N ASP A 150 10.73 24.07 -4.68
CA ASP A 150 11.81 25.07 -4.76
C ASP A 150 13.14 24.54 -5.31
N SER A 151 13.28 23.25 -5.58
CA SER A 151 14.50 22.72 -6.19
C SER A 151 14.42 22.81 -7.71
N THR A 152 15.33 23.57 -8.31
CA THR A 152 15.49 23.77 -9.76
C THR A 152 15.83 22.49 -10.55
N GLN A 153 16.02 21.35 -9.87
CA GLN A 153 16.17 20.00 -10.45
C GLN A 153 15.02 19.04 -10.08
N ALA A 154 14.05 19.47 -9.26
CA ALA A 154 12.95 18.61 -8.84
C ALA A 154 11.88 18.50 -9.92
N ARG A 155 11.45 17.25 -10.15
CA ARG A 155 10.37 16.91 -11.08
C ARG A 155 9.06 17.58 -10.64
N PRO A 156 8.23 18.06 -11.59
CA PRO A 156 6.86 18.47 -11.28
C PRO A 156 6.07 17.31 -10.66
N TYR A 157 5.30 17.63 -9.62
CA TYR A 157 4.44 16.68 -8.93
C TYR A 157 3.37 16.13 -9.88
N GLU A 158 3.38 14.82 -10.11
CA GLU A 158 2.36 14.13 -10.89
C GLU A 158 1.48 13.22 -10.01
N PRO A 159 0.17 13.53 -9.86
CA PRO A 159 -0.71 12.78 -8.98
C PRO A 159 -0.97 11.34 -9.45
N ASN A 160 -0.79 11.06 -10.75
CA ASN A 160 -0.95 9.73 -11.32
C ASN A 160 0.18 8.80 -10.88
N THR A 161 1.39 9.34 -10.71
CA THR A 161 2.54 8.59 -10.22
C THR A 161 2.28 8.08 -8.78
N VAL A 162 1.72 8.92 -7.91
CA VAL A 162 1.33 8.51 -6.55
C VAL A 162 0.29 7.40 -6.60
N THR A 163 -0.73 7.53 -7.44
CA THR A 163 -1.76 6.51 -7.62
C THR A 163 -1.16 5.18 -8.07
N ILE A 164 -0.25 5.20 -9.03
CA ILE A 164 0.47 4.01 -9.50
C ILE A 164 1.28 3.37 -8.36
N ALA A 165 2.01 4.16 -7.58
CA ALA A 165 2.79 3.67 -6.45
C ALA A 165 1.90 2.95 -5.41
N LEU A 166 0.71 3.50 -5.15
CA LEU A 166 -0.28 2.91 -4.25
C LEU A 166 -0.91 1.65 -4.81
N LEU A 167 -1.18 1.59 -6.10
CA LEU A 167 -1.68 0.39 -6.78
C LEU A 167 -0.65 -0.76 -6.74
N ILE A 168 0.64 -0.43 -6.86
CA ILE A 168 1.72 -1.41 -6.72
C ILE A 168 1.83 -1.87 -5.26
N SER A 169 1.83 -0.93 -4.31
CA SER A 169 1.92 -1.24 -2.89
C SER A 169 0.73 -2.09 -2.41
N SER A 170 -0.46 -1.89 -2.96
CA SER A 170 -1.67 -2.63 -2.55
C SER A 170 -1.60 -4.13 -2.86
N ALA A 171 -0.69 -4.59 -3.73
CA ALA A 171 -0.44 -6.02 -3.94
C ALA A 171 0.00 -6.72 -2.64
N THR A 172 0.63 -6.01 -1.70
CA THR A 172 0.99 -6.55 -0.37
C THR A 172 -0.22 -6.92 0.49
N LYS A 173 -1.41 -6.37 0.19
CA LYS A 173 -2.68 -6.78 0.84
C LYS A 173 -3.03 -8.25 0.55
N LEU A 174 -2.42 -8.87 -0.45
CA LEU A 174 -2.60 -10.28 -0.78
C LEU A 174 -1.72 -11.21 0.04
N PHE A 175 -0.66 -10.73 0.71
CA PHE A 175 0.22 -11.57 1.52
C PHE A 175 -0.50 -12.36 2.64
N PRO A 176 -1.53 -11.82 3.33
CA PRO A 176 -2.36 -12.61 4.24
C PRO A 176 -3.00 -13.86 3.63
N MET A 177 -3.15 -13.95 2.30
CA MET A 177 -3.64 -15.17 1.63
C MET A 177 -2.73 -16.38 1.92
N LEU A 178 -1.41 -16.18 1.99
CA LEU A 178 -0.47 -17.23 2.35
C LEU A 178 -0.71 -17.75 3.77
N MET A 179 -1.15 -16.88 4.69
CA MET A 179 -1.52 -17.25 6.06
C MET A 179 -2.87 -17.97 6.15
N ILE A 180 -3.71 -17.92 5.12
CA ILE A 180 -4.93 -18.72 5.06
C ILE A 180 -4.62 -20.12 4.56
N ILE A 181 -3.76 -20.22 3.53
CA ILE A 181 -3.35 -21.50 2.95
C ILE A 181 -2.55 -22.32 3.96
N TRP A 182 -1.66 -21.66 4.71
CA TRP A 182 -0.85 -22.30 5.74
C TRP A 182 -1.40 -22.01 7.13
N SER A 183 -1.69 -23.07 7.90
CA SER A 183 -2.25 -23.01 9.26
C SER A 183 -1.24 -22.53 10.33
N TYR A 184 -0.59 -21.40 10.10
CA TYR A 184 0.25 -20.74 11.10
C TYR A 184 -0.63 -19.82 11.95
N ASP A 185 -1.24 -20.36 13.00
CA ASP A 185 -2.00 -19.57 13.98
C ASP A 185 -1.06 -18.86 14.98
N ILE A 186 -0.05 -18.16 14.45
CA ILE A 186 0.85 -17.33 15.27
C ILE A 186 0.30 -15.90 15.26
N PRO A 187 -0.25 -15.39 16.38
CA PRO A 187 -0.85 -14.05 16.43
C PRO A 187 0.17 -12.94 16.12
N ALA A 188 1.46 -13.19 16.36
CA ALA A 188 2.54 -12.29 15.96
C ALA A 188 2.68 -12.17 14.42
N ALA A 189 2.54 -13.27 13.69
CA ALA A 189 2.61 -13.27 12.22
C ALA A 189 1.44 -12.49 11.62
N ALA A 190 0.21 -12.69 12.14
CA ALA A 190 -0.97 -11.98 11.66
C ALA A 190 -0.85 -10.46 11.87
N LYS A 191 -0.26 -10.05 13.01
CA LYS A 191 0.05 -8.64 13.30
C LYS A 191 1.14 -8.10 12.36
N ALA A 192 2.24 -8.83 12.17
CA ALA A 192 3.34 -8.42 11.29
C ALA A 192 2.87 -8.19 9.86
N VAL A 193 2.03 -9.08 9.33
CA VAL A 193 1.44 -8.92 7.98
C VAL A 193 0.51 -7.70 7.91
N GLY A 194 -0.23 -7.39 8.98
CA GLY A 194 -1.04 -6.17 9.06
C GLY A 194 -0.22 -4.88 8.95
N TRP A 195 0.95 -4.84 9.61
CA TRP A 195 1.88 -3.71 9.53
C TRP A 195 2.61 -3.64 8.19
N ALA A 196 2.88 -4.79 7.55
CA ALA A 196 3.64 -4.87 6.30
C ALA A 196 3.03 -4.02 5.18
N VAL A 197 1.70 -3.96 5.08
CA VAL A 197 0.99 -3.14 4.06
C VAL A 197 1.23 -1.64 4.25
N ASN A 198 1.31 -1.17 5.50
CA ASN A 198 1.58 0.23 5.78
C ASN A 198 3.06 0.57 5.54
N VAL A 199 3.97 -0.35 5.89
CA VAL A 199 5.40 -0.21 5.64
C VAL A 199 5.69 -0.21 4.13
N SER A 200 5.06 -1.09 3.35
CA SER A 200 5.22 -1.10 1.89
C SER A 200 4.71 0.20 1.27
N THR A 201 3.60 0.74 1.79
CA THR A 201 3.04 2.00 1.31
C THR A 201 3.95 3.18 1.66
N MET A 202 4.51 3.19 2.87
CA MET A 202 5.50 4.19 3.30
C MET A 202 6.73 4.15 2.39
N GLU A 203 7.29 2.97 2.12
CA GLU A 203 8.48 2.84 1.29
C GLU A 203 8.18 3.20 -0.17
N ALA A 204 7.04 2.76 -0.72
CA ALA A 204 6.60 3.14 -2.06
C ALA A 204 6.50 4.67 -2.22
N LEU A 205 5.94 5.37 -1.23
CA LEU A 205 5.88 6.83 -1.23
C LEU A 205 7.26 7.48 -1.14
N ASN A 206 8.13 6.99 -0.25
CA ASN A 206 9.50 7.47 -0.13
C ASN A 206 10.28 7.34 -1.45
N ILE A 207 10.14 6.20 -2.12
CA ILE A 207 10.79 5.92 -3.40
C ILE A 207 10.28 6.82 -4.51
N VAL A 208 8.97 7.09 -4.55
CA VAL A 208 8.34 7.81 -5.66
C VAL A 208 8.38 9.32 -5.48
N LEU A 209 8.17 9.81 -4.25
CA LEU A 209 8.17 11.24 -3.95
C LEU A 209 9.56 11.79 -3.62
N MET A 210 10.54 10.93 -3.31
CA MET A 210 11.88 11.31 -2.85
C MET A 210 11.86 12.29 -1.67
N CYS A 211 10.79 12.29 -0.88
CA CYS A 211 10.58 13.25 0.19
C CYS A 211 11.33 12.89 1.48
N GLY A 212 12.04 11.76 1.50
CA GLY A 212 12.69 11.22 2.69
C GLY A 212 11.72 10.39 3.55
N ARG A 213 12.31 9.50 4.35
CA ARG A 213 11.55 8.50 5.11
C ARG A 213 10.66 9.11 6.20
N THR A 214 11.06 10.24 6.77
CA THR A 214 10.30 10.98 7.79
C THR A 214 8.99 11.51 7.21
N ASN A 215 9.07 12.22 6.09
CA ASN A 215 7.90 12.79 5.41
C ASN A 215 6.97 11.69 4.89
N ALA A 216 7.53 10.61 4.31
CA ALA A 216 6.73 9.46 3.89
C ALA A 216 6.01 8.78 5.08
N CYS A 217 6.67 8.69 6.24
CA CYS A 217 6.07 8.17 7.47
C CYS A 217 4.91 9.06 7.94
N VAL A 218 5.10 10.38 8.00
CA VAL A 218 4.06 11.34 8.37
C VAL A 218 2.85 11.25 7.43
N LEU A 219 3.08 11.22 6.11
CA LEU A 219 2.02 11.07 5.12
C LEU A 219 1.23 9.78 5.31
N THR A 220 1.93 8.66 5.50
CA THR A 220 1.31 7.36 5.73
C THR A 220 0.52 7.36 7.04
N PHE A 221 1.03 7.99 8.09
CA PHE A 221 0.37 8.11 9.38
C PHE A 221 -0.93 8.92 9.28
N ILE A 222 -0.91 10.07 8.60
CA ILE A 222 -2.11 10.87 8.32
C ILE A 222 -3.13 10.05 7.54
N ALA A 223 -2.70 9.33 6.51
CA ALA A 223 -3.58 8.45 5.73
C ALA A 223 -4.21 7.33 6.56
N VAL A 224 -3.44 6.71 7.47
CA VAL A 224 -3.93 5.68 8.40
C VAL A 224 -4.97 6.25 9.36
N ILE A 225 -4.75 7.44 9.93
CA ILE A 225 -5.73 8.07 10.82
C ILE A 225 -7.01 8.41 10.04
N ALA A 226 -6.87 9.07 8.90
CA ALA A 226 -8.01 9.51 8.10
C ALA A 226 -8.86 8.33 7.61
N ARG A 227 -8.24 7.29 7.02
CA ARG A 227 -8.97 6.11 6.56
C ARG A 227 -9.69 5.40 7.70
N ARG A 228 -9.08 5.34 8.89
CA ARG A 228 -9.73 4.75 10.07
C ARG A 228 -10.89 5.58 10.56
N ALA A 229 -10.75 6.90 10.66
CA ALA A 229 -11.83 7.78 11.07
C ALA A 229 -13.05 7.62 10.14
N VAL A 230 -12.82 7.63 8.82
CA VAL A 230 -13.90 7.49 7.82
C VAL A 230 -14.53 6.09 7.87
N VAL A 231 -13.71 5.05 7.98
CA VAL A 231 -14.22 3.67 8.10
C VAL A 231 -15.01 3.46 9.40
N ARG A 232 -14.57 4.01 10.55
CA ARG A 232 -15.36 3.99 11.80
C ARG A 232 -16.70 4.65 11.60
N LEU A 233 -16.70 5.82 10.98
CA LEU A 233 -17.92 6.57 10.71
C LEU A 233 -18.86 5.75 9.82
N LEU A 234 -18.33 5.09 8.77
CA LEU A 234 -19.12 4.24 7.89
C LEU A 234 -19.74 3.04 8.61
N VAL A 235 -18.96 2.33 9.43
CA VAL A 235 -19.46 1.21 10.23
C VAL A 235 -20.49 1.68 11.25
N TRP A 236 -20.25 2.82 11.90
CA TRP A 236 -21.18 3.43 12.85
C TRP A 236 -22.50 3.82 12.18
N LEU A 237 -22.46 4.39 10.97
CA LEU A 237 -23.67 4.73 10.20
C LEU A 237 -24.49 3.49 9.81
N TRP A 238 -23.83 2.36 9.57
CA TRP A 238 -24.49 1.12 9.15
C TRP A 238 -25.02 0.28 10.32
N VAL A 239 -24.25 0.18 11.42
CA VAL A 239 -24.52 -0.77 12.53
C VAL A 239 -24.92 -0.06 13.83
N GLY A 240 -24.81 1.26 13.89
CA GLY A 240 -25.17 2.08 15.05
C GLY A 240 -24.06 2.24 16.09
N HIS A 241 -24.42 2.75 17.29
CA HIS A 241 -23.51 3.15 18.37
C HIS A 241 -22.61 2.00 18.89
N GLU A 242 -23.01 0.75 18.70
CA GLU A 242 -22.20 -0.43 19.06
C GLU A 242 -21.03 -0.67 18.07
N GLY A 243 -21.03 -0.02 16.89
CA GLY A 243 -20.03 -0.07 15.83
C GLY A 243 -18.67 0.58 16.13
N VAL A 244 -18.55 1.32 17.23
CA VAL A 244 -17.36 2.17 17.50
C VAL A 244 -16.13 1.35 17.94
N GLY A 245 -16.33 0.11 18.43
CA GLY A 245 -15.25 -0.82 18.79
C GLY A 245 -14.61 -1.57 17.61
N VAL A 246 -15.13 -1.40 16.38
CA VAL A 246 -14.92 -2.32 15.24
C VAL A 246 -13.75 -1.89 14.35
N ILE A 247 -12.70 -1.30 14.93
CA ILE A 247 -11.44 -1.20 14.19
C ILE A 247 -10.47 -2.15 14.83
N ARG A 248 -10.40 -3.34 14.23
CA ARG A 248 -9.20 -4.19 14.09
C ARG A 248 -8.01 -3.58 14.81
N ASP A 249 -7.93 -3.81 16.12
CA ASP A 249 -7.00 -3.11 16.99
C ASP A 249 -5.59 -3.67 16.82
N GLU A 250 -4.96 -3.29 15.71
CA GLU A 250 -3.51 -3.35 15.51
C GLU A 250 -2.77 -2.53 16.60
N TRP A 251 -3.49 -1.69 17.35
CA TRP A 251 -2.98 -0.76 18.36
C TRP A 251 -3.00 -1.26 19.80
N HIS A 252 -3.68 -2.37 20.12
CA HIS A 252 -3.54 -2.94 21.47
C HIS A 252 -2.10 -3.38 21.75
N ALA A 253 -1.38 -3.86 20.74
CA ALA A 253 0.04 -4.19 20.85
C ALA A 253 0.92 -2.93 20.97
N VAL A 254 0.63 -1.86 20.23
CA VAL A 254 1.38 -0.60 20.32
C VAL A 254 1.10 0.10 21.66
N ARG A 255 -0.14 0.10 22.16
CA ARG A 255 -0.46 0.56 23.51
C ARG A 255 0.17 -0.32 24.59
N ALA A 256 0.27 -1.64 24.38
CA ALA A 256 0.94 -2.54 25.32
C ALA A 256 2.47 -2.37 25.30
N ILE A 257 3.07 -2.15 24.14
CA ILE A 257 4.52 -1.93 23.97
C ILE A 257 4.89 -0.52 24.46
N LEU A 258 4.16 0.51 24.05
CA LEU A 258 4.33 1.87 24.56
C LEU A 258 3.99 1.96 26.04
N GLY A 259 2.97 1.23 26.52
CA GLY A 259 2.65 1.11 27.93
C GLY A 259 3.79 0.48 28.72
N LYS A 260 4.36 -0.63 28.23
CA LYS A 260 5.56 -1.26 28.81
C LYS A 260 6.78 -0.34 28.80
N LEU A 261 7.03 0.36 27.68
CA LEU A 261 8.13 1.33 27.56
C LEU A 261 7.94 2.53 28.49
N TRP A 262 6.69 2.98 28.70
CA TRP A 262 6.37 4.10 29.58
C TRP A 262 6.47 3.70 31.06
N THR A 263 6.09 2.47 31.41
CA THR A 263 6.30 1.93 32.77
C THR A 263 7.77 1.66 33.07
N GLU A 264 8.55 1.18 32.10
CA GLU A 264 10.01 1.02 32.23
C GLU A 264 10.71 2.38 32.37
N ALA A 265 10.29 3.39 31.60
CA ALA A 265 10.84 4.75 31.70
C ALA A 265 10.51 5.47 33.02
N LEU A 266 9.40 5.10 33.69
CA LEU A 266 9.04 5.61 35.03
C LEU A 266 9.75 4.84 36.15
N TYR A 267 10.23 3.61 35.92
CA TYR A 267 10.96 2.81 36.91
C TYR A 267 12.45 3.20 37.01
N TYR A 268 13.01 3.83 35.97
CA TYR A 268 14.39 4.32 35.91
C TYR A 268 14.55 5.82 36.22
N ARG A 269 13.56 6.44 36.87
CA ARG A 269 13.60 7.83 37.33
C ARG A 269 13.33 7.91 38.83
#